data_AF-A0A383DU44-F1
#
_entry.id   AF-A0A383DU44-F1
#
_cell.length_a   1.000
_cell.length_b   1.000
_cell.length_c   1.000
_cell.angle_alpha   90.00
_cell.angle_beta   90.00
_cell.angle_gamma   90.00
#
_symmetry.space_group_name_H-M   'P 1'
#
loop_
_entity.id
_entity.type
_entity.pdbx_description
1 polymer ?
#
loop_
_entity_poly.entity_id
_entity_poly.type
_entity_poly.pdbx_seq_one_letter_code
_entity_poly.pdbx_strand_id
1 'polypeptide(L)'
;ADGTNNRFNLLDTVTIHYLDLINQHFGNSKNQFYFPKLISTNGTSYDTGHLLLEYEGFNVSIINSYATPFIGELSIIGTNGYISIKNNILEIRTPRNTFDENNFFISPPILLSKKFNMQDDYSLSLKNSFDFFISHVLDKKEFDMLLYETSMKTTQLILELKK
;
A
#
# COMPACT_ATOMS: atom_id res chain seq x y z
N ALA A 1 12.13 0.00 18.59
CA ALA A 1 11.13 0.91 19.19
C ALA A 1 10.70 0.37 20.55
N ASP A 2 10.23 1.25 21.44
CA ASP A 2 9.75 0.88 22.77
C ASP A 2 8.27 0.45 22.73
N GLY A 3 8.05 -0.86 22.78
CA GLY A 3 6.74 -1.49 22.76
C GLY A 3 5.98 -1.41 24.08
N THR A 4 6.57 -0.87 25.15
CA THR A 4 5.83 -0.60 26.39
C THR A 4 4.75 0.45 26.19
N ASN A 5 5.04 1.48 25.39
CA ASN A 5 4.09 2.54 25.05
C ASN A 5 3.28 2.23 23.78
N ASN A 6 3.91 1.65 22.76
CA ASN A 6 3.22 1.27 21.53
C ASN A 6 3.76 -0.03 20.93
N ARG A 7 3.11 -1.14 21.25
CA ARG A 7 3.45 -2.45 20.68
C ARG A 7 3.17 -2.55 19.18
N PHE A 8 2.19 -1.80 18.68
CA PHE A 8 1.73 -1.81 17.29
C PHE A 8 2.34 -0.67 16.44
N ASN A 9 3.51 -0.15 16.83
CA ASN A 9 4.13 1.01 16.18
C ASN A 9 4.24 0.88 14.65
N LEU A 10 4.62 -0.29 14.13
CA LEU A 10 4.69 -0.53 12.68
C LEU A 10 3.33 -0.35 11.96
N LEU A 11 2.24 -0.80 12.60
CA LEU A 11 0.88 -0.65 12.07
C LEU A 11 0.52 0.84 11.97
N ASP A 12 0.88 1.61 13.00
CA ASP A 12 0.54 3.04 13.14
C ASP A 12 1.38 3.97 12.26
N THR A 13 2.63 3.61 11.98
CA THR A 13 3.56 4.51 11.30
C THR A 13 3.87 4.13 9.86
N VAL A 14 3.56 2.90 9.45
CA VAL A 14 3.87 2.40 8.09
C VAL A 14 2.65 1.82 7.43
N THR A 15 2.02 0.81 8.04
CA THR A 15 0.91 0.10 7.41
C THR A 15 -0.30 1.02 7.18
N ILE A 16 -0.53 2.00 8.06
CA ILE A 16 -1.62 2.97 7.93
C ILE A 16 -1.63 3.68 6.57
N HIS A 17 -0.47 4.02 6.00
CA HIS A 17 -0.39 4.74 4.74
C HIS A 17 -0.86 3.90 3.56
N TYR A 18 -0.52 2.61 3.57
CA TYR A 18 -0.98 1.67 2.55
C TYR A 18 -2.46 1.35 2.73
N LEU A 19 -2.92 1.21 3.97
CA LEU A 19 -4.33 0.99 4.26
C LEU A 19 -5.18 2.19 3.82
N ASP A 20 -4.73 3.41 4.07
CA ASP A 20 -5.42 4.63 3.66
C ASP A 20 -5.55 4.72 2.14
N LEU A 21 -4.46 4.47 1.41
CA LEU A 21 -4.45 4.42 -0.05
C LEU A 21 -5.44 3.39 -0.60
N ILE A 22 -5.46 2.19 -0.01
CA ILE A 22 -6.36 1.12 -0.42
C ILE A 22 -7.82 1.50 -0.11
N ASN A 23 -8.11 2.06 1.05
CA ASN A 23 -9.45 2.52 1.42
C ASN A 23 -9.92 3.68 0.52
N GLN A 24 -9.03 4.58 0.13
CA GLN A 24 -9.35 5.69 -0.78
C GLN A 24 -9.80 5.18 -2.16
N HIS A 25 -9.19 4.10 -2.65
CA HIS A 25 -9.51 3.54 -3.98
C HIS A 25 -10.61 2.47 -3.97
N PHE A 26 -10.72 1.69 -2.90
CA PHE A 26 -11.56 0.49 -2.87
C PHE A 26 -12.58 0.48 -1.73
N GLY A 27 -12.56 1.49 -0.85
CA GLY A 27 -13.38 1.53 0.34
C GLY A 27 -12.96 0.47 1.37
N ASN A 28 -13.85 0.21 2.31
CA ASN A 28 -13.58 -0.71 3.41
C ASN A 28 -13.66 -2.16 2.94
N SER A 29 -12.74 -2.96 3.43
CA SER A 29 -12.77 -4.41 3.29
C SER A 29 -13.88 -5.03 4.14
N LYS A 30 -14.35 -6.21 3.71
CA LYS A 30 -15.34 -7.03 4.42
C LYS A 30 -14.75 -7.67 5.66
N ASN A 31 -13.55 -8.24 5.53
CA ASN A 31 -12.81 -8.87 6.62
C ASN A 31 -11.37 -8.36 6.62
N GLN A 32 -10.77 -8.25 7.81
CA GLN A 32 -9.35 -7.91 7.97
C GLN A 32 -8.67 -8.87 8.95
N PHE A 33 -7.43 -9.23 8.63
CA PHE A 33 -6.60 -10.07 9.49
C PHE A 33 -5.20 -9.48 9.57
N TYR A 34 -4.74 -9.20 10.80
CA TYR A 34 -3.41 -8.66 11.04
C TYR A 34 -2.56 -9.64 11.85
N PHE A 35 -1.38 -9.95 11.33
CA PHE A 35 -0.45 -10.91 11.92
C PHE A 35 0.88 -10.21 12.28
N PRO A 36 0.96 -9.57 13.45
CA PRO A 36 2.18 -8.90 13.89
C PRO A 36 3.18 -9.88 14.51
N LYS A 37 4.48 -9.62 14.31
CA LYS A 37 5.60 -10.36 14.90
C LYS A 37 6.72 -9.42 15.33
N LEU A 38 7.48 -9.86 16.32
CA LEU A 38 8.77 -9.27 16.70
C LEU A 38 9.86 -10.27 16.29
N ILE A 39 10.59 -9.96 15.22
CA ILE A 39 11.56 -10.86 14.59
C ILE A 39 13.01 -10.48 14.93
N SER A 40 13.36 -9.19 14.85
CA SER A 40 14.74 -8.71 15.04
C SER A 40 15.21 -8.78 16.48
N THR A 41 14.28 -8.91 17.45
CA THR A 41 14.52 -8.83 18.90
C THR A 41 15.12 -7.49 19.38
N ASN A 42 15.25 -6.50 18.50
CA ASN A 42 15.78 -5.17 18.80
C ASN A 42 14.64 -4.24 19.25
N GLY A 43 14.32 -4.31 20.54
CA GLY A 43 13.21 -3.59 21.16
C GLY A 43 12.01 -4.50 21.41
N THR A 44 10.86 -3.90 21.73
CA THR A 44 9.69 -4.65 22.23
C THR A 44 8.41 -4.42 21.41
N SER A 45 8.39 -3.45 20.49
CA SER A 45 7.29 -3.30 19.52
C SER A 45 7.38 -4.35 18.42
N TYR A 46 6.25 -4.70 17.81
CA TYR A 46 6.24 -5.49 16.58
C TYR A 46 7.01 -4.76 15.48
N ASP A 47 7.89 -5.49 14.81
CA ASP A 47 8.77 -4.99 13.75
C ASP A 47 8.45 -5.58 12.38
N THR A 48 7.54 -6.55 12.33
CA THR A 48 7.07 -7.22 11.12
C THR A 48 5.56 -7.38 11.22
N GLY A 49 4.83 -7.02 10.17
CA GLY A 49 3.37 -7.11 10.13
C GLY A 49 2.88 -7.54 8.77
N HIS A 50 1.87 -8.41 8.78
CA HIS A 50 1.15 -8.82 7.58
C HIS A 50 -0.33 -8.52 7.76
N LEU A 51 -0.87 -7.62 6.94
CA LEU A 51 -2.28 -7.28 6.88
C LEU A 51 -2.90 -7.91 5.64
N LEU A 52 -3.96 -8.69 5.84
CA LEU A 52 -4.81 -9.24 4.80
C LEU A 52 -6.17 -8.55 4.84
N LEU A 53 -6.63 -8.08 3.70
CA LEU A 53 -7.94 -7.43 3.52
C LEU A 53 -8.73 -8.20 2.47
N GLU A 54 -9.94 -8.61 2.82
CA GLU A 54 -10.85 -9.33 1.93
C GLU A 54 -11.91 -8.37 1.37
N TYR A 55 -12.06 -8.35 0.05
CA TYR A 55 -13.13 -7.67 -0.67
C TYR A 55 -13.95 -8.71 -1.46
N GLU A 56 -15.15 -8.35 -1.92
CA GLU A 56 -16.02 -9.30 -2.63
C GLU A 56 -15.39 -9.85 -3.92
N GLY A 57 -14.55 -9.07 -4.61
CA GLY A 57 -13.97 -9.45 -5.90
C GLY A 57 -12.46 -9.68 -5.90
N PHE A 58 -11.75 -9.34 -4.83
CA PHE A 58 -10.29 -9.41 -4.76
C PHE A 58 -9.80 -9.36 -3.31
N ASN A 59 -8.51 -9.58 -3.12
CA ASN A 59 -7.87 -9.49 -1.81
C ASN A 59 -6.66 -8.57 -1.90
N VAL A 60 -6.31 -7.95 -0.78
CA VAL A 60 -5.11 -7.14 -0.64
C VAL A 60 -4.24 -7.73 0.46
N SER A 61 -2.93 -7.79 0.20
CA SER A 61 -1.92 -8.24 1.15
C SER A 61 -0.84 -7.17 1.29
N ILE A 62 -0.69 -6.63 2.50
CA ILE A 62 0.32 -5.63 2.83
C ILE A 62 1.30 -6.26 3.82
N ILE A 63 2.57 -6.31 3.46
CA ILE A 63 3.65 -6.75 4.33
C ILE A 63 4.58 -5.57 4.56
N ASN A 64 4.76 -5.19 5.82
CA ASN A 64 5.75 -4.20 6.23
C ASN A 64 6.69 -4.84 7.25
N SER A 65 7.96 -4.47 7.18
CA SER A 65 8.98 -5.06 8.06
C SER A 65 10.20 -4.17 8.18
N TYR A 66 10.66 -3.98 9.42
CA TYR A 66 11.97 -3.43 9.76
C TYR A 66 13.03 -4.52 9.98
N ALA A 67 12.64 -5.79 9.96
CA ALA A 67 13.51 -6.94 10.23
C ALA A 67 13.98 -7.68 8.95
N THR A 68 13.61 -7.20 7.76
CA THR A 68 13.96 -7.79 6.47
C THR A 68 14.77 -6.82 5.61
N PRO A 69 15.43 -7.27 4.52
CA PRO A 69 16.00 -6.39 3.52
C PRO A 69 14.98 -5.36 3.01
N PHE A 70 15.46 -4.17 2.66
CA PHE A 70 14.61 -3.12 2.12
C PHE A 70 14.12 -3.51 0.72
N ILE A 71 12.82 -3.69 0.59
CA ILE A 71 12.12 -4.03 -0.65
C ILE A 71 10.88 -3.16 -0.75
N GLY A 72 10.77 -2.38 -1.83
CA GLY A 72 9.59 -1.58 -2.16
C GLY A 72 8.95 -2.11 -3.42
N GLU A 73 7.94 -2.96 -3.27
CA GLU A 73 7.24 -3.61 -4.38
C GLU A 73 5.73 -3.46 -4.25
N LEU A 74 5.06 -3.28 -5.39
CA LEU A 74 3.61 -3.29 -5.50
C LEU A 74 3.22 -4.10 -6.73
N SER A 75 2.21 -4.95 -6.60
CA SER A 75 1.63 -5.67 -7.72
C SER A 75 0.11 -5.64 -7.66
N ILE A 76 -0.52 -5.41 -8.80
CA ILE A 76 -1.97 -5.49 -8.99
C ILE A 76 -2.20 -6.51 -10.11
N ILE A 77 -2.84 -7.62 -9.78
CA ILE A 77 -3.08 -8.72 -10.72
C ILE A 77 -4.56 -8.72 -11.07
N GLY A 78 -4.86 -8.48 -12.34
CA GLY A 78 -6.20 -8.52 -12.90
C GLY A 78 -6.47 -9.79 -13.71
N THR A 79 -7.64 -9.84 -14.33
CA THR A 79 -8.07 -11.01 -15.13
C THR A 79 -7.36 -11.12 -16.49
N ASN A 80 -6.86 -10.02 -17.05
CA ASN A 80 -6.23 -9.99 -18.37
C ASN A 80 -4.77 -9.49 -18.36
N GLY A 81 -4.15 -9.39 -17.19
CA GLY A 81 -2.79 -8.86 -17.08
C GLY A 81 -2.49 -8.39 -15.66
N TYR A 82 -1.35 -7.75 -15.50
CA TYR A 82 -0.94 -7.21 -14.22
C TYR A 82 -0.14 -5.92 -14.36
N ILE A 83 -0.13 -5.16 -13.28
CA ILE A 83 0.73 -3.99 -13.06
C ILE A 83 1.74 -4.40 -11.99
N SER A 84 2.99 -4.03 -12.18
CA SER A 84 4.03 -4.18 -11.17
C SER A 84 4.87 -2.93 -11.06
N ILE A 85 5.14 -2.53 -9.83
CA ILE A 85 6.14 -1.53 -9.49
C ILE A 85 7.24 -2.26 -8.70
N LYS A 86 8.44 -2.30 -9.28
CA LYS A 86 9.62 -2.92 -8.67
C LYS A 86 10.87 -2.26 -9.21
N ASN A 87 11.85 -2.02 -8.33
CA ASN A 87 13.15 -1.44 -8.72
C ASN A 87 13.01 -0.16 -9.56
N ASN A 88 12.15 0.77 -9.16
CA ASN A 88 11.93 2.04 -9.87
C ASN A 88 11.39 1.89 -11.32
N ILE A 89 10.79 0.73 -11.63
CA ILE A 89 10.15 0.46 -12.91
C ILE A 89 8.69 0.08 -12.66
N LEU A 90 7.80 0.82 -13.32
CA LEU A 90 6.40 0.46 -13.49
C LEU A 90 6.27 -0.31 -14.80
N GLU A 91 5.73 -1.52 -14.75
CA GLU A 91 5.37 -2.31 -15.91
C GLU A 91 3.88 -2.66 -15.93
N ILE A 92 3.28 -2.62 -17.12
CA ILE A 92 1.96 -3.17 -17.40
C ILE A 92 2.14 -4.26 -18.45
N ARG A 93 1.63 -5.46 -18.16
CA ARG A 93 1.81 -6.63 -19.04
C ARG A 93 0.46 -7.30 -19.31
N THR A 94 0.18 -7.55 -20.58
CA THR A 94 -1.12 -8.01 -21.11
C THR A 94 -0.93 -8.52 -22.54
N PRO A 95 -1.72 -9.49 -23.05
CA PRO A 95 -2.86 -10.16 -22.40
C PRO A 95 -2.47 -11.38 -21.56
N ARG A 96 -3.38 -11.83 -20.68
CA ARG A 96 -3.19 -13.03 -19.84
C ARG A 96 -2.85 -14.27 -20.68
N ASN A 97 -3.56 -14.43 -21.79
CA ASN A 97 -3.42 -15.59 -22.67
C ASN A 97 -2.23 -15.39 -23.62
N THR A 98 -1.02 -15.51 -23.08
CA THR A 98 0.24 -15.50 -23.83
C THR A 98 0.91 -16.86 -23.64
N PHE A 99 1.29 -17.50 -24.75
CA PHE A 99 1.84 -18.86 -24.76
C PHE A 99 3.13 -18.96 -25.55
N ASP A 100 3.98 -19.92 -25.20
CA ASP A 100 5.11 -20.33 -26.04
C ASP A 100 4.67 -21.26 -27.19
N GLU A 101 5.64 -21.72 -27.98
CA GLU A 101 5.45 -22.66 -29.09
C GLU A 101 4.85 -24.01 -28.68
N ASN A 102 4.96 -24.37 -27.40
CA ASN A 102 4.43 -25.61 -26.82
C ASN A 102 3.06 -25.41 -26.16
N ASN A 103 2.43 -24.24 -26.30
CA ASN A 103 1.18 -23.83 -25.63
C ASN A 103 1.27 -23.73 -24.09
N PHE A 104 2.46 -23.55 -23.52
CA PHE A 104 2.59 -23.25 -22.09
C PHE A 104 2.43 -21.76 -21.81
N PHE A 105 1.81 -21.42 -20.67
CA PHE A 105 1.71 -20.02 -20.24
C PHE A 105 3.10 -19.43 -20.05
N ILE A 106 3.33 -18.28 -20.71
CA ILE A 106 4.52 -17.46 -20.51
C ILE A 106 4.14 -16.09 -19.97
N SER A 107 5.13 -15.33 -19.52
CA SER A 107 4.91 -13.96 -19.09
C SER A 107 4.31 -13.14 -20.24
N PRO A 108 3.18 -12.43 -20.01
CA PRO A 108 2.62 -11.55 -21.01
C PRO A 108 3.64 -10.52 -21.51
N PRO A 109 3.53 -10.07 -22.76
CA PRO A 109 4.41 -9.04 -23.27
C PRO A 109 4.19 -7.73 -22.50
N ILE A 110 5.23 -6.90 -22.47
CA ILE A 110 5.17 -5.56 -21.88
C ILE A 110 4.33 -4.68 -22.81
N LEU A 111 3.22 -4.16 -22.29
CA LEU A 111 2.45 -3.11 -22.94
C LEU A 111 3.08 -1.74 -22.66
N LEU A 112 3.46 -1.51 -21.40
CA LEU A 112 4.06 -0.26 -20.94
C LEU A 112 5.19 -0.57 -19.96
N SER A 113 6.33 0.10 -20.13
CA SER A 113 7.37 0.17 -19.11
C SER A 113 7.79 1.62 -18.93
N LYS A 114 7.75 2.10 -17.69
CA LYS A 114 8.10 3.47 -17.33
C LYS A 114 9.03 3.45 -16.12
N LYS A 115 10.18 4.11 -16.24
CA LYS A 115 11.03 4.42 -15.09
C LYS A 115 10.39 5.54 -14.27
N PHE A 116 10.39 5.38 -12.96
CA PHE A 116 10.00 6.41 -12.00
C PHE A 116 11.01 6.41 -10.86
N ASN A 117 11.07 7.47 -10.06
CA ASN A 117 12.00 7.52 -8.93
C ASN A 117 11.20 7.58 -7.63
N MET A 118 11.13 6.45 -6.92
CA MET A 118 10.40 6.36 -5.65
C MET A 118 10.97 7.30 -4.58
N GLN A 119 12.28 7.58 -4.63
CA GLN A 119 12.93 8.49 -3.68
C GLN A 119 12.53 9.95 -3.93
N ASP A 120 12.46 10.33 -5.21
CA ASP A 120 12.03 11.69 -5.58
C ASP A 120 10.56 11.89 -5.19
N ASP A 121 9.69 10.92 -5.49
CA ASP A 121 8.28 10.94 -5.09
C ASP A 121 8.13 11.07 -3.57
N TYR A 122 8.89 10.30 -2.79
CA TYR A 122 8.89 10.42 -1.33
C TYR A 122 9.32 11.82 -0.88
N SER A 123 10.42 12.34 -1.43
CA SER A 123 10.96 13.65 -1.05
C SER A 123 10.02 14.81 -1.41
N LEU A 124 9.26 14.69 -2.51
CA LEU A 124 8.34 15.72 -2.98
C LEU A 124 6.94 15.58 -2.38
N SER A 125 6.56 14.42 -1.86
CA SER A 125 5.21 14.13 -1.34
C SER A 125 4.74 15.14 -0.29
N LEU A 126 5.61 15.51 0.65
CA LEU A 126 5.31 16.49 1.69
C LEU A 126 5.05 17.87 1.08
N LYS A 127 5.93 18.31 0.19
CA LYS A 127 5.77 19.59 -0.52
C LYS A 127 4.46 19.61 -1.31
N ASN A 128 4.16 18.55 -2.05
CA ASN A 128 2.93 18.43 -2.83
C ASN A 128 1.68 18.47 -1.94
N SER A 129 1.73 17.89 -0.74
CA SER A 129 0.63 17.94 0.23
C SER A 129 0.39 19.36 0.75
N PHE A 130 1.46 20.11 1.04
CA PHE A 130 1.36 21.53 1.40
C PHE A 130 0.83 22.38 0.24
N ASP A 131 1.36 22.18 -0.97
CA ASP A 131 0.93 22.91 -2.16
C ASP A 131 -0.56 22.65 -2.44
N PHE A 132 -1.02 21.41 -2.28
CA PHE A 132 -2.44 21.03 -2.36
C PHE A 132 -3.27 21.80 -1.34
N PHE A 133 -2.90 21.75 -0.05
CA PHE A 133 -3.66 22.42 1.01
C PHE A 133 -3.71 23.95 0.80
N ILE A 134 -2.56 24.58 0.59
CA ILE A 134 -2.44 26.03 0.44
C ILE A 134 -3.20 26.52 -0.78
N SER A 135 -3.09 25.83 -1.93
CA SER A 135 -3.85 26.20 -3.13
C SER A 135 -5.35 26.13 -2.93
N HIS A 136 -5.87 25.10 -2.23
CA HIS A 136 -7.30 25.01 -1.93
C HIS A 136 -7.79 26.16 -1.06
N VAL A 137 -7.03 26.50 -0.01
CA VAL A 137 -7.37 27.61 0.88
C VAL A 137 -7.34 28.95 0.15
N LEU A 138 -6.28 29.22 -0.63
CA LEU A 138 -6.15 30.48 -1.37
C LEU A 138 -7.22 30.63 -2.45
N ASP A 139 -7.56 29.55 -3.14
CA ASP A 139 -8.58 29.52 -4.19
C ASP A 139 -10.01 29.40 -3.62
N LYS A 140 -10.16 29.31 -2.29
CA LYS A 140 -11.45 29.07 -1.60
C LYS A 140 -12.20 27.84 -2.14
N LYS A 141 -11.45 26.80 -2.48
CA LYS A 141 -11.99 25.50 -2.90
C LYS A 141 -12.35 24.69 -1.67
N GLU A 142 -13.48 24.02 -1.73
CA GLU A 142 -13.86 23.03 -0.72
C GLU A 142 -12.96 21.80 -0.84
N PHE A 143 -12.65 21.18 0.30
CA PHE A 143 -12.00 19.88 0.32
C PHE A 143 -13.04 18.79 0.07
N ASP A 144 -12.66 17.77 -0.70
CA ASP A 144 -13.49 16.60 -0.86
C ASP A 144 -13.68 15.90 0.50
N MET A 145 -14.92 15.87 0.98
CA MET A 145 -15.28 15.23 2.25
C MET A 145 -14.93 13.74 2.27
N LEU A 146 -14.84 13.08 1.11
CA LEU A 146 -14.41 11.69 1.03
C LEU A 146 -12.98 11.48 1.57
N LEU A 147 -12.09 12.46 1.46
CA LEU A 147 -10.73 12.38 2.00
C LEU A 147 -10.76 12.31 3.54
N TYR A 148 -11.59 13.15 4.16
CA TYR A 148 -11.78 13.17 5.60
C TYR A 148 -12.44 11.87 6.09
N GLU A 149 -13.52 11.45 5.44
CA GLU A 149 -14.23 10.22 5.80
C GLU A 149 -13.34 8.99 5.67
N THR A 150 -12.52 8.93 4.61
CA THR A 150 -11.56 7.84 4.41
C THR A 150 -10.53 7.82 5.55
N SER A 151 -9.96 8.98 5.89
CA SER A 151 -9.00 9.10 7.00
C SER A 151 -9.60 8.62 8.34
N MET A 152 -10.86 8.98 8.61
CA MET A 152 -11.57 8.55 9.82
C MET A 152 -11.79 7.03 9.83
N LYS A 153 -12.22 6.45 8.71
CA LYS A 153 -12.42 5.00 8.56
C LYS A 153 -11.11 4.23 8.71
N THR A 154 -10.03 4.69 8.06
CA THR A 154 -8.70 4.12 8.20
C THR A 154 -8.25 4.12 9.66
N THR A 155 -8.40 5.26 10.35
CA THR A 155 -8.03 5.39 11.76
C THR A 155 -8.84 4.44 12.65
N GLN A 156 -10.16 4.35 12.43
CA GLN A 156 -11.01 3.42 13.15
C GLN A 156 -10.55 1.97 12.95
N LEU A 157 -10.27 1.58 11.70
CA LEU A 157 -9.80 0.23 11.38
C LEU A 157 -8.47 -0.10 12.07
N ILE A 158 -7.52 0.84 12.09
CA ILE A 158 -6.25 0.66 12.82
C ILE A 158 -6.50 0.39 14.31
N LEU A 159 -7.47 1.07 14.94
CA LEU A 159 -7.82 0.83 16.34
C LEU A 159 -8.48 -0.54 16.56
N GLU A 160 -9.26 -1.01 15.59
CA GLU A 160 -9.90 -2.34 15.64
C GLU A 160 -8.87 -3.47 15.47
N LEU A 161 -7.87 -3.30 14.60
CA LEU A 161 -6.80 -4.27 14.35
C LEU A 161 -5.84 -4.47 15.54
N LYS A 162 -5.90 -3.60 16.55
CA LYS A 162 -5.07 -3.68 17.77
C LYS A 162 -5.72 -4.50 18.89
N LYS A 163 -7.01 -4.79 18.77
CA LYS A 163 -7.78 -5.54 19.78
C LYS A 163 -7.46 -7.03 19.70
#